data_AF-A0A949Z649-F1
#
_entry.id   AF-A0A949Z649-F1
#
_cell.length_a   1.000
_cell.length_b   1.000
_cell.length_c   1.000
_cell.angle_alpha   90.00
_cell.angle_beta   90.00
_cell.angle_gamma   90.00
#
_symmetry.space_group_name_H-M   'P 1'
#
loop_
_entity.id
_entity.type
_entity.pdbx_description
1 polymer ?
#
loop_
_entity_poly.entity_id
_entity_poly.type
_entity_poly.pdbx_seq_one_letter_code
_entity_poly.pdbx_strand_id
1 'polypeptide(L)'
;MKSSEQQMTRFIGSPSNEDWWDSEAGQAILILEDSAVRVGFDARTGAWVDFQHKPSGWKIQQRAELGQSFRAYATWKDHLYNPVSGLKCRLRQARSDASTRRVTFAWDQLRTLDGTELEITLLTEAGLEDGQLTFSGQLRNASEATITTLSWPVLGDLMPPDPKDFLYRENLDYGTMKRTPLWPRTANERGYYGTSYPMQMEGKGSLLPGIPGAYHFPQRFVLLSAGGQGIYVGVHDTSAREMVCFQSELRPGYL
;
A
#
# COMPACT_ATOMS: atom_id res chain seq x y z
N MET A 1 29.49 4.82 -42.08
CA MET A 1 28.83 6.01 -41.50
C MET A 1 27.62 5.52 -40.70
N LYS A 2 27.50 5.98 -39.46
CA LYS A 2 26.74 5.36 -38.35
C LYS A 2 25.22 5.19 -38.60
N SER A 3 24.70 4.17 -37.93
CA SER A 3 23.32 3.74 -37.81
C SER A 3 22.33 4.82 -37.37
N SER A 4 21.14 4.80 -37.95
CA SER A 4 19.96 5.49 -37.43
C SER A 4 18.71 4.63 -37.65
N GLU A 5 18.63 3.51 -36.93
CA GLU A 5 17.39 2.78 -36.68
C GLU A 5 17.26 2.56 -35.17
N GLN A 6 16.86 3.60 -34.47
CA GLN A 6 16.20 3.50 -33.17
C GLN A 6 15.04 4.50 -33.20
N GLN A 7 13.99 4.15 -33.95
CA GLN A 7 12.72 4.84 -33.85
C GLN A 7 11.92 4.19 -32.72
N MET A 8 11.79 4.97 -31.65
CA MET A 8 10.97 4.79 -30.47
C MET A 8 9.69 3.98 -30.71
N THR A 9 9.68 2.73 -30.25
CA THR A 9 8.45 2.11 -29.72
C THR A 9 8.25 2.65 -28.31
N ARG A 10 7.70 3.87 -28.17
CA ARG A 10 7.11 4.30 -26.90
C ARG A 10 5.84 3.48 -26.71
N PHE A 11 5.94 2.36 -26.00
CA PHE A 11 4.77 1.74 -25.39
C PHE A 11 4.13 2.80 -24.46
N ILE A 12 2.83 3.03 -24.63
CA ILE A 12 2.05 3.80 -23.66
C ILE A 12 2.20 3.08 -22.31
N GLY A 13 2.65 3.82 -21.30
CA GLY A 13 2.78 3.34 -19.91
C GLY A 13 3.93 2.38 -19.65
N SER A 14 5.18 2.76 -19.98
CA SER A 14 6.32 2.05 -19.37
C SER A 14 6.25 2.22 -17.85
N PRO A 15 6.24 1.12 -17.06
CA PRO A 15 6.16 1.21 -15.60
C PRO A 15 7.28 2.08 -15.01
N SER A 16 8.43 2.21 -15.69
CA SER A 16 9.57 2.99 -15.21
C SER A 16 9.28 4.48 -15.00
N ASN A 17 8.22 5.03 -15.58
CA ASN A 17 7.83 6.43 -15.41
C ASN A 17 6.75 6.64 -14.34
N GLU A 18 6.26 5.56 -13.75
CA GLU A 18 5.17 5.57 -12.79
C GLU A 18 5.68 5.84 -11.37
N ASP A 19 4.85 6.46 -10.52
CA ASP A 19 5.19 6.79 -9.13
C ASP A 19 5.16 5.59 -8.17
N TRP A 20 4.74 4.42 -8.69
CA TRP A 20 4.57 3.15 -8.00
C TRP A 20 5.55 2.06 -8.43
N TRP A 21 6.53 2.39 -9.27
CA TRP A 21 7.56 1.47 -9.76
C TRP A 21 8.95 1.96 -9.38
N ASP A 22 9.81 1.04 -8.94
CA ASP A 22 11.21 1.33 -8.67
C ASP A 22 12.10 0.16 -9.13
N SER A 23 12.82 0.35 -10.24
CA SER A 23 13.71 -0.68 -10.80
C SER A 23 14.94 -0.99 -9.94
N GLU A 24 15.25 -0.12 -8.98
CA GLU A 24 16.35 -0.30 -8.04
C GLU A 24 15.89 -0.86 -6.68
N ALA A 25 14.59 -1.18 -6.54
CA ALA A 25 14.06 -1.76 -5.32
C ALA A 25 14.67 -3.15 -5.04
N GLY A 26 14.95 -3.43 -3.77
CA GLY A 26 15.43 -4.74 -3.33
C GLY A 26 16.93 -4.97 -3.54
N GLN A 27 17.69 -3.96 -3.98
CA GLN A 27 19.17 -4.04 -4.03
C GLN A 27 19.79 -4.16 -2.63
N ALA A 28 19.19 -3.52 -1.64
CA ALA A 28 19.57 -3.63 -0.23
C ALA A 28 18.30 -3.81 0.62
N ILE A 29 18.21 -4.92 1.35
CA ILE A 29 16.98 -5.33 2.05
C ILE A 29 17.24 -5.46 3.55
N LEU A 30 16.38 -4.82 4.35
CA LEU A 30 16.26 -5.01 5.79
C LEU A 30 15.23 -6.12 6.03
N ILE A 31 15.63 -7.18 6.74
CA ILE A 31 14.81 -8.38 6.92
C ILE A 31 14.30 -8.49 8.36
N LEU A 32 13.01 -8.77 8.50
CA LEU A 32 12.41 -9.29 9.74
C LEU A 32 11.98 -10.74 9.47
N GLU A 33 12.42 -11.66 10.33
CA GLU A 33 12.10 -13.08 10.16
C GLU A 33 11.96 -13.81 11.51
N ASP A 34 10.96 -14.69 11.59
CA ASP A 34 10.75 -15.67 12.66
C ASP A 34 10.46 -17.05 12.05
N SER A 35 9.93 -18.03 12.79
CA SER A 35 9.65 -19.37 12.22
C SER A 35 8.52 -19.40 11.18
N ALA A 36 7.59 -18.45 11.22
CA ALA A 36 6.38 -18.44 10.40
C ALA A 36 6.46 -17.47 9.22
N VAL A 37 7.06 -16.30 9.41
CA VAL A 37 6.99 -15.19 8.47
C VAL A 37 8.38 -14.65 8.16
N ARG A 38 8.58 -14.26 6.90
CA ARG A 38 9.69 -13.44 6.42
C ARG A 38 9.15 -12.18 5.77
N VAL A 39 9.74 -11.04 6.12
CA VAL A 39 9.45 -9.74 5.54
C VAL A 39 10.74 -9.03 5.16
N GLY A 40 10.73 -8.39 4.00
CA GLY A 40 11.83 -7.55 3.53
C GLY A 40 11.36 -6.13 3.20
N PHE A 41 12.14 -5.16 3.64
CA PHE A 41 11.98 -3.75 3.30
C PHE A 41 13.20 -3.23 2.56
N ASP A 42 12.98 -2.44 1.52
CA ASP A 42 14.05 -1.76 0.80
C ASP A 42 14.72 -0.71 1.69
N ALA A 43 16.04 -0.81 1.84
CA ALA A 43 16.81 0.04 2.76
C ALA A 43 16.95 1.50 2.27
N ARG A 44 16.69 1.78 0.99
CA ARG A 44 16.79 3.13 0.39
C ARG A 44 15.49 3.89 0.48
N THR A 45 14.35 3.20 0.36
CA THR A 45 13.03 3.83 0.24
C THR A 45 12.11 3.50 1.41
N GLY A 46 12.41 2.46 2.19
CA GLY A 46 11.55 1.88 3.21
C GLY A 46 10.34 1.15 2.62
N ALA A 47 10.37 0.83 1.32
CA ALA A 47 9.31 0.12 0.66
C ALA A 47 9.20 -1.33 1.14
N TRP A 48 7.98 -1.82 1.34
CA TRP A 48 7.76 -3.24 1.57
C TRP A 48 7.94 -3.97 0.24
N VAL A 49 8.96 -4.83 0.15
CA VAL A 49 9.38 -5.48 -1.11
C VAL A 49 9.30 -7.00 -1.09
N ASP A 50 9.24 -7.62 0.10
CA ASP A 50 9.13 -9.07 0.25
C ASP A 50 8.20 -9.44 1.41
N PHE A 51 7.31 -10.40 1.18
CA PHE A 51 6.45 -10.96 2.22
C PHE A 51 6.17 -12.43 1.95
N GLN A 52 6.50 -13.30 2.90
CA GLN A 52 6.35 -14.75 2.75
C GLN A 52 5.82 -15.40 4.02
N HIS A 53 4.92 -16.36 3.86
CA HIS A 53 4.52 -17.30 4.90
C HIS A 53 5.27 -18.62 4.68
N LYS A 54 6.22 -18.91 5.57
CA LYS A 54 7.18 -20.01 5.42
C LYS A 54 6.56 -21.41 5.53
N PRO A 55 5.64 -21.69 6.47
CA PRO A 55 5.06 -23.03 6.62
C PRO A 55 4.35 -23.53 5.36
N SER A 56 3.65 -22.64 4.63
CA SER A 56 2.96 -23.01 3.39
C SER A 56 3.76 -22.73 2.13
N GLY A 57 4.89 -22.02 2.24
CA GLY A 57 5.68 -21.54 1.10
C GLY A 57 5.01 -20.42 0.30
N TRP A 58 3.94 -19.81 0.83
CA TRP A 58 3.22 -18.74 0.13
C TRP A 58 4.08 -17.47 0.06
N LYS A 59 4.45 -17.09 -1.16
CA LYS A 59 5.08 -15.81 -1.49
C LYS A 59 4.00 -14.76 -1.76
N ILE A 60 3.67 -13.99 -0.73
CA ILE A 60 2.58 -13.01 -0.76
C ILE A 60 2.95 -11.82 -1.65
N GLN A 61 4.16 -11.29 -1.46
CA GLN A 61 4.74 -10.25 -2.30
C GLN A 61 6.14 -10.69 -2.76
N GLN A 62 6.35 -10.69 -4.08
CA GLN A 62 7.59 -11.20 -4.69
C GLN A 62 8.21 -10.28 -5.73
N ARG A 63 7.48 -9.25 -6.19
CA ARG A 63 7.97 -8.22 -7.13
C ARG A 63 8.44 -7.01 -6.36
N ALA A 64 9.74 -6.93 -6.10
CA ALA A 64 10.35 -5.85 -5.33
C ALA A 64 10.11 -4.49 -6.00
N GLU A 65 10.14 -4.46 -7.33
CA GLU A 65 9.95 -3.26 -8.14
C GLU A 65 8.57 -2.62 -8.04
N LEU A 66 7.58 -3.36 -7.51
CA LEU A 66 6.25 -2.84 -7.21
C LEU A 66 6.09 -2.39 -5.75
N GLY A 67 7.07 -2.71 -4.89
CA GLY A 67 7.02 -2.41 -3.48
C GLY A 67 6.84 -0.92 -3.22
N GLN A 68 6.06 -0.59 -2.18
CA GLN A 68 5.78 0.78 -1.80
C GLN A 68 6.08 1.02 -0.34
N SER A 69 6.49 2.23 0.00
CA SER A 69 6.63 2.68 1.39
C SER A 69 5.30 3.21 1.90
N PHE A 70 4.99 4.47 1.61
CA PHE A 70 3.71 5.10 1.93
C PHE A 70 3.18 5.92 0.77
N ARG A 71 1.88 6.23 0.82
CA ARG A 71 1.22 7.21 -0.04
C ARG A 71 0.43 8.18 0.81
N ALA A 72 0.42 9.46 0.43
CA ALA A 72 -0.39 10.44 1.11
C ALA A 72 -0.99 11.44 0.11
N TYR A 73 -2.00 12.17 0.56
CA TYR A 73 -2.53 13.32 -0.16
C TYR A 73 -2.44 14.55 0.72
N ALA A 74 -1.88 15.61 0.17
CA ALA A 74 -1.74 16.91 0.83
C ALA A 74 -2.66 17.93 0.16
N THR A 75 -3.23 18.82 0.96
CA THR A 75 -4.04 19.95 0.50
C THR A 75 -3.60 21.24 1.17
N TRP A 76 -3.68 22.36 0.47
CA TRP A 76 -3.52 23.70 1.03
C TRP A 76 -4.38 24.67 0.23
N LYS A 77 -4.38 25.95 0.61
CA LYS A 77 -5.22 26.97 -0.03
C LYS A 77 -5.07 26.92 -1.55
N ASP A 78 -6.18 26.77 -2.26
CA ASP A 78 -6.29 26.68 -3.73
C ASP A 78 -5.64 25.45 -4.40
N HIS A 79 -5.10 24.51 -3.60
CA HIS A 79 -4.47 23.28 -4.08
C HIS A 79 -5.04 22.06 -3.35
N LEU A 80 -6.08 21.45 -3.95
CA LEU A 80 -6.87 20.39 -3.32
C LEU A 80 -6.39 18.96 -3.64
N TYR A 81 -5.43 18.81 -4.55
CA TYR A 81 -4.97 17.49 -5.01
C TYR A 81 -3.46 17.48 -5.23
N ASN A 82 -2.72 17.05 -4.22
CA ASN A 82 -1.26 16.97 -4.29
C ASN A 82 -0.82 15.60 -3.73
N PRO A 83 -0.71 14.58 -4.59
CA PRO A 83 -0.26 13.26 -4.17
C PRO A 83 1.21 13.31 -3.72
N VAL A 84 1.51 12.56 -2.67
CA VAL A 84 2.84 12.33 -2.10
C VAL A 84 3.14 10.85 -2.21
N SER A 85 4.27 10.51 -2.82
CA SER A 85 4.77 9.13 -2.89
C SER A 85 6.03 8.99 -2.04
N GLY A 86 6.03 8.01 -1.13
CA GLY A 86 7.19 7.72 -0.30
C GLY A 86 8.40 7.24 -1.10
N LEU A 87 8.22 6.72 -2.32
CA LEU A 87 9.32 6.37 -3.23
C LEU A 87 10.03 7.61 -3.80
N LYS A 88 9.38 8.77 -3.80
CA LYS A 88 9.96 10.06 -4.22
C LYS A 88 10.46 10.89 -3.04
N CYS A 89 10.16 10.48 -1.81
CA CYS A 89 10.64 11.11 -0.59
C CYS A 89 12.02 10.58 -0.23
N ARG A 90 12.88 11.45 0.31
CA ARG A 90 14.18 11.03 0.79
C ARG A 90 14.04 10.32 2.13
N LEU A 91 14.40 9.04 2.18
CA LEU A 91 14.57 8.33 3.44
C LEU A 91 15.82 8.84 4.14
N ARG A 92 15.67 9.34 5.37
CA ARG A 92 16.78 9.86 6.17
C ARG A 92 17.41 8.82 7.06
N GLN A 93 16.59 7.89 7.52
CA GLN A 93 17.01 6.87 8.44
C GLN A 93 16.25 5.59 8.15
N ALA A 94 17.01 4.50 8.10
CA ALA A 94 16.51 3.14 8.19
C ALA A 94 17.35 2.43 9.26
N ARG A 95 16.70 1.88 10.30
CA ARG A 95 17.40 1.10 11.34
C ARG A 95 16.68 -0.21 11.54
N SER A 96 17.40 -1.31 11.41
CA SER A 96 16.95 -2.64 11.80
C SER A 96 17.57 -3.02 13.14
N ASP A 97 16.75 -3.55 14.04
CA ASP A 97 17.19 -4.23 15.25
C ASP A 97 16.80 -5.71 15.13
N ALA A 98 17.80 -6.55 14.88
CA ALA A 98 17.62 -7.99 14.75
C ALA A 98 17.24 -8.67 16.08
N SER A 99 17.65 -8.11 17.22
CA SER A 99 17.37 -8.67 18.54
C SER A 99 15.90 -8.52 18.92
N THR A 100 15.30 -7.39 18.56
CA THR A 100 13.87 -7.13 18.80
C THR A 100 12.99 -7.41 17.58
N ARG A 101 13.58 -7.82 16.45
CA ARG A 101 12.92 -7.98 15.13
C ARG A 101 12.07 -6.75 14.77
N ARG A 102 12.69 -5.58 14.84
CA ARG A 102 12.07 -4.30 14.50
C ARG A 102 12.83 -3.59 13.40
N VAL A 103 12.11 -2.83 12.59
CA VAL A 103 12.69 -1.89 11.65
C VAL A 103 11.99 -0.54 11.80
N THR A 104 12.77 0.53 11.79
CA THR A 104 12.28 1.90 11.87
C THR A 104 12.72 2.71 10.66
N PHE A 105 11.82 3.57 10.19
CA PHE A 105 12.05 4.46 9.07
C PHE A 105 11.72 5.90 9.46
N ALA A 106 12.50 6.84 8.92
CA ALA A 106 12.22 8.26 9.03
C ALA A 106 12.35 8.93 7.67
N TRP A 107 11.26 9.53 7.21
CA TRP A 107 11.25 10.47 6.10
C TRP A 107 11.04 11.87 6.68
N ASP A 108 11.90 12.81 6.31
CA ASP A 108 11.66 14.24 6.52
C ASP A 108 11.33 14.89 5.18
N GLN A 109 10.82 16.12 5.22
CA GLN A 109 10.56 16.93 4.04
C GLN A 109 9.79 16.16 2.96
N LEU A 110 8.60 15.64 3.32
CA LEU A 110 7.78 14.87 2.38
C LEU A 110 7.57 15.65 1.07
N ARG A 111 7.64 14.96 -0.05
CA ARG A 111 7.62 15.58 -1.38
C ARG A 111 6.44 15.10 -2.20
N THR A 112 5.67 16.05 -2.73
CA THR A 112 4.59 15.77 -3.69
C THR A 112 5.16 15.30 -5.04
N LEU A 113 4.32 14.70 -5.88
CA LEU A 113 4.77 14.21 -7.20
C LEU A 113 5.24 15.34 -8.14
N ASP A 114 4.74 16.56 -7.96
CA ASP A 114 5.18 17.74 -8.72
C ASP A 114 6.48 18.37 -8.18
N GLY A 115 7.01 17.86 -7.07
CA GLY A 115 8.28 18.28 -6.50
C GLY A 115 8.21 19.26 -5.34
N THR A 116 7.00 19.69 -4.92
CA THR A 116 6.83 20.55 -3.73
C THR A 116 7.25 19.81 -2.46
N GLU A 117 8.15 20.42 -1.69
CA GLU A 117 8.58 19.91 -0.39
C GLU A 117 7.68 20.46 0.72
N LEU A 118 7.25 19.58 1.62
CA LEU A 118 6.42 19.89 2.78
C LEU A 118 7.23 19.64 4.04
N GLU A 119 7.22 20.58 4.99
CA GLU A 119 7.85 20.41 6.31
C GLU A 119 7.05 19.41 7.18
N ILE A 120 7.07 18.15 6.74
CA ILE A 120 6.36 17.04 7.33
C ILE A 120 7.35 15.91 7.54
N THR A 121 7.33 15.32 8.73
CA THR A 121 8.13 14.15 9.08
C THR A 121 7.20 12.98 9.33
N LEU A 122 7.51 11.84 8.70
CA LEU A 122 6.87 10.56 8.97
C LEU A 122 7.91 9.63 9.63
N LEU A 123 7.60 9.20 10.84
CA LEU A 123 8.36 8.19 11.58
C LEU A 123 7.53 6.92 11.66
N THR A 124 8.10 5.78 11.30
CA THR A 124 7.37 4.50 11.35
C THR A 124 8.20 3.38 11.94
N GLU A 125 7.51 2.37 12.46
CA GLU A 125 8.09 1.14 12.99
C GLU A 125 7.27 -0.06 12.53
N ALA A 126 7.95 -1.07 11.98
CA ALA A 126 7.39 -2.40 11.79
C ALA A 126 8.09 -3.40 12.72
N GLY A 127 7.31 -4.26 13.37
CA GLY A 127 7.79 -5.32 14.26
C GLY A 127 7.23 -6.68 13.89
N LEU A 128 7.97 -7.74 14.19
CA LEU A 128 7.56 -9.13 13.96
C LEU A 128 7.68 -9.96 15.24
N GLU A 129 6.55 -10.55 15.65
CA GLU A 129 6.46 -11.44 16.80
C GLU A 129 5.49 -12.58 16.49
N ASP A 130 5.93 -13.84 16.62
CA ASP A 130 5.12 -15.06 16.44
C ASP A 130 4.24 -15.09 15.18
N GLY A 131 4.79 -14.67 14.04
CA GLY A 131 4.13 -14.60 12.75
C GLY A 131 3.20 -13.39 12.57
N GLN A 132 3.07 -12.55 13.59
CA GLN A 132 2.30 -11.31 13.56
C GLN A 132 3.19 -10.13 13.23
N LEU A 133 2.84 -9.42 12.14
CA LEU A 133 3.42 -8.14 11.81
C LEU A 133 2.61 -7.02 12.46
N THR A 134 3.31 -6.10 13.12
CA THR A 134 2.73 -4.90 13.72
C THR A 134 3.33 -3.67 13.07
N PHE A 135 2.50 -2.66 12.85
CA PHE A 135 2.89 -1.41 12.19
C PHE A 135 2.40 -0.24 13.03
N SER A 136 3.29 0.69 13.33
CA SER A 136 2.97 1.94 14.02
C SER A 136 3.69 3.13 13.38
N GLY A 137 3.13 4.33 13.51
CA GLY A 137 3.73 5.52 12.94
C GLY A 137 3.29 6.80 13.62
N GLN A 138 4.12 7.83 13.46
CA GLN A 138 3.87 9.19 13.90
C GLN A 138 4.12 10.14 12.74
N LEU A 139 3.12 10.95 12.42
CA LEU A 139 3.24 12.06 11.50
C LEU A 139 3.37 13.37 12.28
N ARG A 140 4.39 14.16 11.98
CA ARG A 140 4.57 15.51 12.50
C ARG A 140 4.49 16.49 11.35
N ASN A 141 3.53 17.40 11.40
CA ASN A 141 3.29 18.38 10.35
C ASN A 141 3.60 19.77 10.88
N ALA A 142 4.64 20.40 10.34
CA ALA A 142 5.04 21.78 10.61
C ALA A 142 4.77 22.70 9.40
N SER A 143 4.07 22.20 8.38
CA SER A 143 3.70 22.95 7.18
C SER A 143 2.27 23.48 7.25
N GLU A 144 1.93 24.37 6.32
CA GLU A 144 0.55 24.86 6.11
C GLU A 144 -0.35 23.83 5.40
N ALA A 145 0.21 22.71 4.92
CA ALA A 145 -0.56 21.69 4.24
C ALA A 145 -1.34 20.83 5.25
N THR A 146 -2.53 20.38 4.87
CA THR A 146 -3.28 19.33 5.57
C THR A 146 -3.03 18.00 4.88
N ILE A 147 -2.57 16.99 5.62
CA ILE A 147 -2.56 15.61 5.12
C ILE A 147 -3.96 15.03 5.30
N THR A 148 -4.65 14.77 4.19
CA THR A 148 -6.05 14.30 4.20
C THR A 148 -6.15 12.79 4.31
N THR A 149 -5.15 12.08 3.78
CA THR A 149 -5.04 10.63 3.88
C THR A 149 -3.56 10.22 3.93
N LEU A 150 -3.27 9.14 4.65
CA LEU A 150 -1.97 8.49 4.71
C LEU A 150 -2.21 6.98 4.65
N SER A 151 -1.66 6.33 3.63
CA SER A 151 -1.64 4.87 3.48
C SER A 151 -0.25 4.37 3.85
N TRP A 152 -0.16 3.67 4.98
CA TRP A 152 1.03 2.95 5.41
C TRP A 152 0.62 1.84 6.40
N PRO A 153 1.15 0.61 6.28
CA PRO A 153 2.02 0.14 5.20
C PRO A 153 1.27 -0.02 3.87
N VAL A 154 2.01 -0.18 2.76
CA VAL A 154 1.44 -0.44 1.43
C VAL A 154 2.11 -1.68 0.83
N LEU A 155 1.31 -2.74 0.61
CA LEU A 155 1.74 -3.88 -0.20
C LEU A 155 1.68 -3.48 -1.68
N GLY A 156 2.81 -3.61 -2.35
CA GLY A 156 2.97 -3.27 -3.76
C GLY A 156 2.54 -4.38 -4.71
N ASP A 157 2.59 -5.61 -4.22
CA ASP A 157 2.17 -6.82 -4.92
C ASP A 157 1.36 -7.70 -3.98
N LEU A 158 0.49 -8.51 -4.54
CA LEU A 158 -0.33 -9.45 -3.80
C LEU A 158 -0.69 -10.65 -4.68
N MET A 159 -0.05 -11.78 -4.41
CA MET A 159 -0.20 -13.01 -5.19
C MET A 159 -0.98 -14.06 -4.39
N PRO A 160 -1.90 -14.83 -5.00
CA PRO A 160 -2.48 -16.00 -4.35
C PRO A 160 -1.41 -17.10 -4.12
N PRO A 161 -1.60 -18.02 -3.16
CA PRO A 161 -0.71 -19.16 -2.96
C PRO A 161 -0.55 -20.05 -4.20
N ASP A 162 -1.66 -20.33 -4.90
CA ASP A 162 -1.68 -20.94 -6.22
C ASP A 162 -2.17 -19.91 -7.25
N PRO A 163 -1.41 -19.60 -8.32
CA PRO A 163 -1.84 -18.68 -9.38
C PRO A 163 -3.16 -19.05 -10.08
N LYS A 164 -3.58 -20.31 -9.99
CA LYS A 164 -4.85 -20.82 -10.53
C LYS A 164 -6.04 -20.57 -9.60
N ASP A 165 -5.79 -20.27 -8.34
CA ASP A 165 -6.82 -19.95 -7.36
C ASP A 165 -7.29 -18.51 -7.47
N PHE A 166 -8.46 -18.25 -6.88
CA PHE A 166 -8.92 -16.89 -6.63
C PHE A 166 -8.33 -16.35 -5.33
N LEU A 167 -7.98 -15.07 -5.36
CA LEU A 167 -7.75 -14.28 -4.16
C LEU A 167 -8.98 -13.38 -3.94
N TYR A 168 -9.46 -13.32 -2.72
CA TYR A 168 -10.62 -12.51 -2.35
C TYR A 168 -10.27 -11.52 -1.24
N ARG A 169 -10.90 -10.35 -1.31
CA ARG A 169 -11.12 -9.46 -0.17
C ARG A 169 -12.42 -9.86 0.51
N GLU A 170 -12.37 -10.09 1.81
CA GLU A 170 -13.54 -10.33 2.63
C GLU A 170 -13.65 -9.28 3.72
N ASN A 171 -14.84 -8.71 3.84
CA ASN A 171 -15.11 -7.58 4.71
C ASN A 171 -16.58 -7.67 5.17
N LEU A 172 -16.89 -7.10 6.34
CA LEU A 172 -18.25 -7.13 6.85
C LEU A 172 -19.20 -6.42 5.90
N ASP A 173 -20.42 -6.92 5.79
CA ASP A 173 -21.52 -6.26 5.09
C ASP A 173 -22.80 -6.46 5.91
N TYR A 174 -23.89 -5.81 5.51
CA TYR A 174 -25.12 -5.82 6.29
C TYR A 174 -25.63 -7.27 6.52
N GLY A 175 -25.45 -7.77 7.75
CA GLY A 175 -25.85 -9.12 8.17
C GLY A 175 -25.02 -10.26 7.57
N THR A 176 -23.90 -10.00 6.90
CA THR A 176 -23.11 -11.03 6.22
C THR A 176 -21.63 -10.67 6.08
N MET A 177 -20.81 -11.60 5.58
CA MET A 177 -19.45 -11.34 5.10
C MET A 177 -19.51 -11.18 3.58
N LYS A 178 -19.14 -10.00 3.06
CA LYS A 178 -19.02 -9.79 1.62
C LYS A 178 -17.68 -10.33 1.15
N ARG A 179 -17.73 -11.16 0.11
CA ARG A 179 -16.55 -11.71 -0.57
C ARG A 179 -16.42 -11.10 -1.96
N THR A 180 -15.31 -10.40 -2.20
CA THR A 180 -15.07 -9.67 -3.46
C THR A 180 -13.78 -10.19 -4.10
N PRO A 181 -13.79 -10.65 -5.37
CA PRO A 181 -12.58 -11.10 -6.05
C PRO A 181 -11.53 -9.96 -6.22
N LEU A 182 -10.28 -10.26 -5.91
CA LEU A 182 -9.10 -9.46 -6.20
C LEU A 182 -8.30 -10.04 -7.37
N TRP A 183 -8.11 -11.36 -7.41
CA TRP A 183 -7.41 -12.09 -8.47
C TRP A 183 -8.23 -13.33 -8.87
N PRO A 184 -8.25 -13.74 -10.16
CA PRO A 184 -7.64 -13.06 -11.32
C PRO A 184 -8.51 -11.93 -11.90
N ARG A 185 -9.67 -11.66 -11.30
CA ARG A 185 -10.62 -10.64 -11.76
C ARG A 185 -10.80 -9.61 -10.68
N THR A 186 -10.14 -8.48 -10.79
CA THR A 186 -10.49 -7.32 -9.97
C THR A 186 -11.75 -6.69 -10.57
N ALA A 187 -12.70 -6.23 -9.77
CA ALA A 187 -13.75 -5.32 -10.23
C ALA A 187 -13.41 -3.89 -9.80
N ASN A 188 -13.85 -2.88 -10.56
CA ASN A 188 -13.85 -1.51 -10.06
C ASN A 188 -15.12 -1.27 -9.23
N GLU A 189 -14.99 -0.96 -7.95
CA GLU A 189 -16.14 -0.70 -7.07
C GLU A 189 -16.48 0.79 -6.94
N ARG A 190 -15.58 1.68 -7.36
CA ARG A 190 -15.74 3.14 -7.24
C ARG A 190 -15.95 3.76 -8.61
N GLY A 191 -17.03 4.54 -8.72
CA GLY A 191 -17.47 5.14 -9.97
C GLY A 191 -16.47 6.15 -10.55
N TYR A 192 -16.50 6.23 -11.87
CA TYR A 192 -15.77 7.10 -12.79
C TYR A 192 -15.66 8.56 -12.27
N TYR A 193 -14.50 9.20 -12.51
CA TYR A 193 -14.06 10.59 -12.18
C TYR A 193 -13.21 10.81 -10.91
N GLY A 194 -13.08 9.85 -9.98
CA GLY A 194 -12.37 10.06 -8.71
C GLY A 194 -11.07 9.28 -8.50
N THR A 195 -10.74 8.29 -9.33
CA THR A 195 -9.57 7.41 -9.15
C THR A 195 -8.81 7.22 -10.46
N SER A 196 -7.48 7.18 -10.38
CA SER A 196 -6.60 6.95 -11.55
C SER A 196 -6.53 5.48 -11.98
N TYR A 197 -6.91 4.57 -11.08
CA TYR A 197 -6.85 3.12 -11.28
C TYR A 197 -8.15 2.45 -10.82
N PRO A 198 -8.51 1.28 -11.37
CA PRO A 198 -9.58 0.46 -10.82
C PRO A 198 -9.33 0.18 -9.35
N MET A 199 -10.33 0.44 -8.51
CA MET A 199 -10.17 0.41 -7.06
C MET A 199 -11.31 -0.34 -6.39
N GLN A 200 -10.97 -1.11 -5.35
CA GLN A 200 -11.91 -1.62 -4.38
C GLN A 200 -11.58 -1.04 -3.01
N MET A 201 -12.61 -0.61 -2.29
CA MET A 201 -12.50 -0.13 -0.92
C MET A 201 -13.66 -0.70 -0.14
N GLU A 202 -13.39 -1.23 1.05
CA GLU A 202 -14.38 -1.86 1.90
C GLU A 202 -15.49 -0.89 2.32
N GLY A 203 -16.60 -1.44 2.82
CA GLY A 203 -17.70 -0.65 3.34
C GLY A 203 -18.54 0.06 2.26
N LYS A 204 -18.89 -0.61 1.15
CA LYS A 204 -19.95 -0.10 0.27
C LYS A 204 -21.26 -0.05 1.07
N GLY A 205 -21.65 1.15 1.51
CA GLY A 205 -22.98 1.43 2.01
C GLY A 205 -24.01 0.99 0.97
N SER A 206 -25.01 0.26 1.45
CA SER A 206 -26.18 -0.21 0.71
C SER A 206 -26.66 0.82 -0.33
N LEU A 207 -26.95 0.35 -1.55
CA LEU A 207 -27.61 1.09 -2.62
C LEU A 207 -29.09 1.34 -2.28
N LEU A 208 -29.41 1.92 -1.12
CA LEU A 208 -30.71 2.55 -0.92
C LEU A 208 -30.63 3.95 -1.55
N PRO A 209 -31.23 4.18 -2.73
CA PRO A 209 -31.22 5.50 -3.33
C PRO A 209 -31.95 6.46 -2.38
N GLY A 210 -31.36 7.64 -2.13
CA GLY A 210 -32.06 8.72 -1.42
C GLY A 210 -31.82 8.83 0.09
N ILE A 211 -30.82 8.13 0.65
CA ILE A 211 -30.36 8.40 2.02
C ILE A 211 -28.98 9.07 1.97
N PRO A 212 -28.90 10.41 2.13
CA PRO A 212 -27.63 11.10 2.35
C PRO A 212 -26.96 10.50 3.59
N GLY A 213 -25.75 9.97 3.42
CA GLY A 213 -25.04 9.29 4.50
C GLY A 213 -25.45 7.83 4.73
N ALA A 214 -25.81 7.04 3.71
CA ALA A 214 -25.76 5.58 3.85
C ALA A 214 -24.29 5.15 4.07
N TYR A 215 -23.88 5.15 5.34
CA TYR A 215 -22.51 5.26 5.79
C TYR A 215 -21.63 4.10 5.33
N HIS A 216 -20.39 4.43 4.97
CA HIS A 216 -19.29 3.51 5.10
C HIS A 216 -19.27 2.98 6.54
N PHE A 217 -19.41 1.68 6.74
CA PHE A 217 -19.13 1.08 8.03
C PHE A 217 -17.60 1.06 8.18
N PRO A 218 -16.99 1.89 9.04
CA PRO A 218 -15.54 1.84 9.23
C PRO A 218 -15.21 0.44 9.75
N GLN A 219 -14.44 -0.31 8.97
CA GLN A 219 -14.09 -1.67 9.32
C GLN A 219 -12.72 -1.65 9.97
N ARG A 220 -12.60 -2.34 11.10
CA ARG A 220 -11.32 -2.45 11.78
C ARG A 220 -10.48 -3.61 11.25
N PHE A 221 -10.99 -4.38 10.30
CA PHE A 221 -10.22 -5.44 9.66
C PHE A 221 -10.73 -5.74 8.25
N VAL A 222 -9.87 -6.38 7.48
CA VAL A 222 -10.16 -7.03 6.21
C VAL A 222 -9.46 -8.38 6.19
N LEU A 223 -10.04 -9.37 5.52
CA LEU A 223 -9.38 -10.64 5.25
C LEU A 223 -9.01 -10.72 3.76
N LEU A 224 -7.83 -11.24 3.48
CA LEU A 224 -7.41 -11.62 2.13
C LEU A 224 -7.34 -13.15 2.10
N SER A 225 -8.21 -13.82 1.35
CA SER A 225 -8.35 -15.29 1.41
C SER A 225 -8.11 -15.96 0.06
N ALA A 226 -7.40 -17.09 0.07
CA ALA A 226 -7.16 -17.94 -1.10
C ALA A 226 -6.84 -19.38 -0.68
N GLY A 227 -7.46 -20.39 -1.31
CA GLY A 227 -7.03 -21.79 -1.22
C GLY A 227 -6.83 -22.37 0.20
N GLY A 228 -7.67 -21.97 1.18
CA GLY A 228 -7.54 -22.41 2.58
C GLY A 228 -6.47 -21.66 3.40
N GLN A 229 -5.85 -20.64 2.84
CA GLN A 229 -4.92 -19.72 3.49
C GLN A 229 -5.47 -18.29 3.43
N GLY A 230 -4.91 -17.40 4.23
CA GLY A 230 -5.27 -15.99 4.16
C GLY A 230 -4.44 -15.09 5.05
N ILE A 231 -4.63 -13.79 4.87
CA ILE A 231 -4.02 -12.72 5.65
C ILE A 231 -5.14 -12.00 6.37
N TYR A 232 -5.00 -11.87 7.68
CA TYR A 232 -5.80 -10.96 8.49
C TYR A 232 -5.06 -9.62 8.56
N VAL A 233 -5.74 -8.53 8.20
CA VAL A 233 -5.21 -7.17 8.40
C VAL A 233 -6.19 -6.44 9.30
N GLY A 234 -5.72 -5.93 10.43
CA GLY A 234 -6.56 -5.33 11.45
C GLY A 234 -5.95 -4.09 12.09
N VAL A 235 -6.81 -3.17 12.51
CA VAL A 235 -6.49 -2.01 13.35
C VAL A 235 -6.93 -2.33 14.77
N HIS A 236 -5.94 -2.57 15.63
CA HIS A 236 -6.18 -2.92 17.03
C HIS A 236 -6.12 -1.72 17.98
N ASP A 237 -5.63 -0.57 17.52
CA ASP A 237 -5.70 0.67 18.29
C ASP A 237 -7.16 1.15 18.34
N THR A 238 -7.76 1.03 19.51
CA THR A 238 -9.14 1.44 19.75
C THR A 238 -9.26 2.91 20.15
N SER A 239 -8.14 3.58 20.39
CA SER A 239 -8.04 4.99 20.79
C SER A 239 -7.89 5.96 19.63
N ALA A 240 -7.47 5.45 18.46
CA ALA A 240 -7.32 6.22 17.23
C ALA A 240 -8.61 6.97 16.89
N ARG A 241 -8.46 8.25 16.51
CA ARG A 241 -9.58 9.15 16.17
C ARG A 241 -9.79 9.24 14.65
N GLU A 242 -8.82 8.76 13.90
CA GLU A 242 -8.78 8.70 12.46
C GLU A 242 -9.63 7.54 11.94
N MET A 243 -10.30 7.77 10.82
CA MET A 243 -10.97 6.70 10.09
C MET A 243 -9.91 5.89 9.34
N VAL A 244 -9.88 4.58 9.55
CA VAL A 244 -9.03 3.66 8.77
C VAL A 244 -9.87 2.99 7.70
N CYS A 245 -9.30 2.91 6.50
CA CYS A 245 -9.85 2.20 5.35
C CYS A 245 -8.81 1.27 4.71
N PHE A 246 -9.25 0.16 4.14
CA PHE A 246 -8.48 -0.86 3.42
C PHE A 246 -8.74 -0.79 1.91
N GLN A 247 -7.80 -0.17 1.22
CA GLN A 247 -7.90 0.03 -0.22
C GLN A 247 -7.07 -1.01 -0.98
N SER A 248 -7.61 -1.45 -2.12
CA SER A 248 -6.86 -2.18 -3.14
C SER A 248 -7.03 -1.49 -4.49
N GLU A 249 -5.95 -1.45 -5.26
CA GLU A 249 -5.92 -0.85 -6.60
C GLU A 249 -5.29 -1.85 -7.57
N LEU A 250 -5.83 -1.94 -8.79
CA LEU A 250 -5.23 -2.70 -9.87
C LEU A 250 -4.29 -1.79 -10.67
N ARG A 251 -2.99 -2.10 -10.63
CA ARG A 251 -1.95 -1.36 -11.36
C ARG A 251 -1.09 -2.32 -12.22
N PRO A 252 -0.84 -2.01 -13.52
CA PRO A 252 -1.58 -1.02 -14.30
C PRO A 252 -3.07 -1.39 -14.40
N GLY A 253 -3.93 -0.42 -14.67
CA GLY A 253 -5.37 -0.64 -14.82
C GLY A 253 -5.74 -1.43 -16.08
N TYR A 254 -7.05 -1.53 -16.37
CA TYR A 254 -7.51 -2.06 -17.65
C TYR A 254 -7.07 -1.14 -18.79
N LEU A 255 -6.66 -1.75 -19.91
CA LEU A 255 -6.49 -1.08 -21.19
C LEU A 255 -7.85 -0.82 -21.85
#